data_AF-A0A356FX33-F1
#
_entry.id   AF-A0A356FX33-F1
#
_cell.length_a   1.000
_cell.length_b   1.000
_cell.length_c   1.000
_cell.angle_alpha   90.00
_cell.angle_beta   90.00
_cell.angle_gamma   90.00
#
_symmetry.space_group_name_H-M   'P 1'
#
loop_
_entity.id
_entity.type
_entity.pdbx_description
1 polymer ?
#
loop_
_entity_poly.entity_id
_entity_poly.type
_entity_poly.pdbx_seq_one_letter_code
_entity_poly.pdbx_strand_id
1 'polypeptide(L)' 'MTARLYEHYKNVLRPKLEKEFGYKNQMEIPRLEKIVINMGVG' A
#
# COMPACT_ATOMS: atom_id res chain seq x y z
N MET A 1 -6.20 -8.77 -15.50
CA MET A 1 -6.25 -9.56 -14.24
C MET A 1 -5.43 -8.80 -13.22
N THR A 2 -6.07 -8.20 -12.20
CA THR A 2 -5.39 -7.34 -11.21
C THR A 2 -5.09 -8.16 -9.95
N ALA A 3 -3.99 -7.89 -9.26
CA ALA A 3 -3.67 -8.59 -8.01
C ALA A 3 -4.68 -8.26 -6.91
N ARG A 4 -5.21 -9.27 -6.21
CA ARG A 4 -6.20 -9.13 -5.12
C ARG A 4 -5.79 -8.08 -4.07
N LEU A 5 -4.52 -8.08 -3.68
CA LEU A 5 -3.99 -7.15 -2.67
C LEU A 5 -3.95 -5.71 -3.17
N TYR A 6 -3.71 -5.51 -4.46
CA TYR A 6 -3.71 -4.18 -5.06
C TYR A 6 -5.13 -3.58 -5.12
N GLU A 7 -6.13 -4.41 -5.46
CA GLU A 7 -7.54 -3.98 -5.44
C GLU A 7 -8.00 -3.61 -4.03
N HIS A 8 -7.64 -4.44 -3.04
CA HIS A 8 -7.95 -4.15 -1.64
C HIS A 8 -7.26 -2.86 -1.15
N TYR A 9 -6.00 -2.65 -1.51
CA TYR A 9 -5.28 -1.41 -1.19
C TYR A 9 -5.99 -0.18 -1.79
N LYS A 10 -6.33 -0.23 -3.07
CA LYS A 10 -6.94 0.90 -3.79
C LYS A 10 -8.34 1.23 -3.27
N ASN A 11 -9.18 0.22 -3.05
CA ASN A 11 -10.60 0.42 -2.78
C ASN A 11 -10.93 0.54 -1.30
N VAL A 12 -10.14 -0.08 -0.41
CA VAL A 12 -10.45 -0.16 1.02
C VAL A 12 -9.45 0.61 1.86
N LEU A 13 -8.15 0.32 1.71
CA LEU A 13 -7.13 0.89 2.59
C LEU A 13 -6.84 2.36 2.29
N ARG A 14 -6.72 2.73 1.01
CA ARG A 14 -6.42 4.10 0.57
C ARG A 14 -7.42 5.14 1.12
N PRO A 15 -8.75 4.98 0.96
CA PRO A 15 -9.71 5.94 1.54
C PRO A 15 -9.77 5.89 3.06
N LYS A 16 -9.45 4.75 3.68
CA LYS A 16 -9.39 4.65 5.16
C LYS A 16 -8.22 5.46 5.71
N LEU A 17 -7.03 5.32 5.11
CA LEU A 17 -5.84 6.07 5.49
C LEU A 17 -5.98 7.58 5.25
N GLU A 18 -6.62 7.97 4.15
CA GLU A 18 -6.94 9.38 3.85
C GLU A 18 -7.80 10.01 4.96
N LYS A 19 -8.83 9.28 5.43
CA LYS A 19 -9.70 9.75 6.52
C LYS A 19 -9.05 9.74 7.89
N GLU A 20 -8.26 8.72 8.19
CA GLU A 20 -7.65 8.51 9.51
C GLU A 20 -6.50 9.48 9.77
N PHE A 21 -5.71 9.80 8.73
CA PHE A 21 -4.53 10.66 8.85
C PHE A 21 -4.71 12.05 8.22
N GLY A 22 -5.84 12.32 7.56
CA GLY A 22 -6.17 13.63 7.02
C GLY A 22 -5.23 14.09 5.91
N TYR A 23 -4.71 13.17 5.10
CA TYR A 23 -3.84 13.50 3.97
C TYR A 23 -4.53 14.48 3.02
N LYS A 24 -3.86 15.58 2.68
CA LYS A 24 -4.42 16.61 1.77
C LYS A 24 -4.17 16.24 0.31
N ASN A 25 -3.17 15.39 0.06
CA ASN A 25 -2.79 14.97 -1.28
C ASN A 25 -2.83 13.45 -1.39
N GLN A 26 -3.45 12.92 -2.45
CA GLN A 26 -3.55 11.48 -2.69
C GLN A 26 -2.19 10.79 -2.91
N MET A 27 -1.17 11.57 -3.25
CA MET A 27 0.20 11.09 -3.41
C MET A 27 0.94 10.93 -2.07
N GLU A 28 0.46 11.54 -0.99
CA GLU A 28 1.02 11.38 0.36
C GLU A 28 0.66 10.02 0.98
N ILE A 29 -0.39 9.37 0.46
CA ILE A 29 -0.84 8.08 0.99
C ILE A 29 0.27 7.02 0.77
N PRO A 30 0.76 6.38 1.85
CA PRO A 30 1.92 5.49 1.78
C PRO A 30 1.67 4.27 0.90
N ARG A 31 2.68 3.90 0.10
CA ARG A 31 2.63 2.78 -0.86
C ARG A 31 3.77 1.81 -0.59
N LEU A 32 3.53 0.53 -0.89
CA LEU A 32 4.56 -0.49 -0.85
C LEU A 32 5.40 -0.42 -2.14
N GLU A 33 6.68 -0.09 -2.03
CA GLU A 33 7.57 0.06 -3.19
C GLU A 33 8.22 -1.26 -3.60
N LYS A 34 8.80 -2.00 -2.64
CA LYS A 34 9.39 -3.31 -2.89
C LYS A 34 9.37 -4.18 -1.64
N ILE A 35 9.32 -5.49 -1.84
CA ILE A 35 9.58 -6.49 -0.80
C ILE A 35 10.90 -7.16 -1.17
N VAL A 36 11.92 -7.04 -0.32
CA VAL A 36 13.18 -7.75 -0.49
C VAL A 36 13.14 -8.98 0.40
N ILE A 37 13.23 -10.17 -0.20
CA ILE A 37 13.35 -11.43 0.53
C ILE A 37 14.83 -11.82 0.46
N ASN A 38 15.50 -11.82 1.62
CA ASN A 38 16.84 -12.36 1.74
C ASN A 38 16.75 -13.74 2.39
N MET A 39 17.40 -14.74 1.78
CA MET A 39 17.57 -16.06 2.36
C MET A 39 19.07 -16.31 2.48
N GLY A 40 19.59 -16.17 3.70
CA GLY A 40 20.98 -16.50 4.00
C GLY A 40 21.14 -18.02 4.02
N VAL A 41 21.85 -18.56 3.03
CA VAL A 41 22.37 -19.93 3.07
C VAL A 41 23.86 -19.79 3.36
N GLY A 42 24.28 -20.29 4.52
CA GLY A 42 25.69 -20.34 4.91
C GLY A 42 26.50 -21.33 4.10
#